data_AF-A0A0F6B3R2-F1
#
_entry.id   AF-A0A0F6B3R2-F1
#
_cell.length_a   1.000
_cell.length_b   1.000
_cell.length_c   1.000
_cell.angle_alpha   90.00
_cell.angle_beta   90.00
_cell.angle_gamma   90.00
#
_symmetry.space_group_name_H-M   'P 1'
#
loop_
_entity.id
_entity.type
_entity.pdbx_description
1 polymer ?
#
loop_
_entity_poly.entity_id
_entity_poly.type
_entity_poly.pdbx_seq_one_letter_code
_entity_poly.pdbx_strand_id
1 'polypeptide(L)'
;MESCLDIFKIVIGPSSSRTVGPMRAACHFISLLREQETLPLIREIEIELYGALSLSRKCHNVDTALYLGLLGCQPENVDLRSYMAVIKRAENENKIELPLSDAGGITIKVKIIANHQAHPGHPYAMTFRARDDYFTVYEETWFSTGAGQVRKHGEPLTPSLPLRTVSPFEFSHAAQLLALCRRNGLSVAALMMKNELCRHSPQTLQNYLAQIWDVMQQAVYRGLHTEGVLPGPYQVPRRACALHKTLQANRSASDFLTALNWVNAFAIAVSEENASGGQIVTAPTNGACGIIPAALCWYDKFVTPLEPGALTRFFLTAAAIAMLFKQNASILGSEVGCQGEIGVACSMAAAGLAELMGASVEQTLSAAEIAMEHHLGLTCDPLGGQVQIPCIERNAISAVKAINAATMAMSRVSEPCISLDEIIAAMYETGKDMSAKYRETYHGSLGKIQPRKRG
;
A
#
# COMPACT_ATOMS: atom_id res chain seq x y z
N MET A 1 7.33 -10.89 16.81
CA MET A 1 6.40 -9.86 16.30
C MET A 1 6.95 -9.22 15.01
N GLU A 2 6.10 -8.79 14.06
CA GLU A 2 6.52 -8.04 12.85
C GLU A 2 7.06 -6.64 13.20
N SER A 3 7.85 -6.02 12.31
CA SER A 3 8.37 -4.67 12.51
C SER A 3 7.42 -3.61 11.90
N CYS A 4 7.43 -2.39 12.44
CA CYS A 4 6.76 -1.24 11.83
C CYS A 4 7.28 -0.96 10.40
N LEU A 5 8.53 -1.30 10.10
CA LEU A 5 9.10 -1.15 8.76
C LEU A 5 8.46 -2.13 7.74
N ASP A 6 7.78 -3.18 8.21
CA ASP A 6 7.05 -4.10 7.35
C ASP A 6 5.69 -3.54 6.89
N ILE A 7 5.18 -2.54 7.59
CA ILE A 7 3.89 -1.89 7.32
C ILE A 7 4.06 -0.71 6.34
N PHE A 8 5.07 0.13 6.58
CA PHE A 8 5.34 1.33 5.78
C PHE A 8 6.49 1.09 4.82
N LYS A 9 6.20 0.88 3.55
CA LYS A 9 7.21 0.60 2.51
C LYS A 9 7.12 1.61 1.39
N ILE A 10 8.27 2.16 0.99
CA ILE A 10 8.40 2.95 -0.21
C ILE A 10 8.20 2.03 -1.41
N VAL A 11 7.27 2.35 -2.29
CA VAL A 11 6.94 1.55 -3.47
C VAL A 11 6.45 2.45 -4.61
N ILE A 12 6.09 1.85 -5.75
CA ILE A 12 5.40 2.53 -6.84
C ILE A 12 3.92 2.17 -6.89
N GLY A 13 3.10 3.10 -7.36
CA GLY A 13 1.69 2.89 -7.67
C GLY A 13 1.44 2.07 -8.93
N PRO A 14 0.19 1.66 -9.21
CA PRO A 14 -1.01 1.92 -8.39
C PRO A 14 -1.35 0.83 -7.35
N SER A 15 -0.71 -0.35 -7.40
CA SER A 15 -1.13 -1.51 -6.60
C SER A 15 0.02 -2.29 -5.97
N SER A 16 -0.08 -2.58 -4.66
CA SER A 16 0.88 -3.45 -3.99
C SER A 16 0.81 -4.90 -4.50
N SER A 17 -0.40 -5.41 -4.79
CA SER A 17 -0.60 -6.79 -5.22
C SER A 17 -0.36 -6.99 -6.72
N ARG A 18 -0.74 -6.02 -7.55
CA ARG A 18 -0.69 -6.14 -9.02
C ARG A 18 0.41 -5.33 -9.69
N THR A 19 1.11 -4.44 -8.99
CA THR A 19 2.25 -3.69 -9.55
C THR A 19 3.53 -4.08 -8.85
N VAL A 20 3.61 -3.86 -7.54
CA VAL A 20 4.82 -4.10 -6.73
C VAL A 20 5.19 -5.59 -6.72
N GLY A 21 4.21 -6.48 -6.51
CA GLY A 21 4.43 -7.93 -6.54
C GLY A 21 5.03 -8.42 -7.87
N PRO A 22 4.37 -8.21 -9.02
CA PRO A 22 4.92 -8.61 -10.31
C PRO A 22 6.31 -8.04 -10.63
N MET A 23 6.57 -6.78 -10.26
CA MET A 23 7.89 -6.18 -10.41
C MET A 23 8.96 -6.92 -9.60
N ARG A 24 8.68 -7.24 -8.33
CA ARG A 24 9.60 -8.02 -7.48
C ARG A 24 9.82 -9.42 -8.04
N ALA A 25 8.76 -10.11 -8.46
CA ALA A 25 8.88 -11.45 -9.03
C ALA A 25 9.76 -11.45 -10.31
N ALA A 26 9.57 -10.46 -11.19
CA ALA A 26 10.40 -10.29 -12.38
C ALA A 26 11.87 -9.95 -12.03
N CYS A 27 12.09 -9.12 -11.02
CA CYS A 27 13.43 -8.81 -10.52
C CYS A 27 14.12 -10.04 -9.93
N HIS A 28 13.41 -10.88 -9.16
CA HIS A 28 13.96 -12.13 -8.64
C HIS A 28 14.30 -13.11 -9.77
N PHE A 29 13.39 -13.28 -10.72
CA PHE A 29 13.61 -14.15 -11.88
C PHE A 29 14.87 -13.75 -12.66
N ILE A 30 15.02 -12.46 -12.99
CA ILE A 30 16.18 -12.01 -13.77
C ILE A 30 17.50 -12.07 -12.97
N SER A 31 17.46 -11.79 -11.67
CA SER A 31 18.63 -11.95 -10.80
C SER A 31 19.08 -13.40 -10.72
N LEU A 32 18.15 -14.35 -10.63
CA LEU A 32 18.49 -15.77 -10.62
C LEU A 32 19.15 -16.20 -11.93
N LEU A 33 18.64 -15.74 -13.09
CA LEU A 33 19.25 -16.04 -14.38
C LEU A 33 20.66 -15.46 -14.52
N ARG A 34 20.94 -14.32 -13.87
CA ARG A 34 22.29 -13.73 -13.77
C ARG A 34 23.20 -14.59 -12.89
N GLU A 35 22.73 -14.96 -11.70
CA GLU A 35 23.48 -15.76 -10.73
C GLU A 35 23.83 -17.15 -11.28
N GLN A 36 22.96 -17.73 -12.10
CA GLN A 36 23.18 -19.02 -12.75
C GLN A 36 23.92 -18.94 -14.09
N GLU A 37 24.35 -17.74 -14.51
CA GLU A 37 25.01 -17.50 -15.80
C GLU A 37 24.22 -18.00 -17.03
N THR A 38 22.89 -18.03 -16.94
CA THR A 38 22.00 -18.54 -18.01
C THR A 38 21.53 -17.44 -18.96
N LEU A 39 21.66 -16.17 -18.58
CA LEU A 39 21.31 -15.02 -19.43
C LEU A 39 21.86 -15.08 -20.87
N PRO A 40 23.12 -15.47 -21.15
CA PRO A 40 23.64 -15.51 -22.52
C PRO A 40 22.95 -16.55 -23.43
N LEU A 41 22.35 -17.58 -22.83
CA LEU A 41 21.75 -18.70 -23.55
C LEU A 41 20.31 -18.42 -24.01
N ILE A 42 19.64 -17.47 -23.38
CA ILE A 42 18.23 -17.19 -23.62
C ILE A 42 18.02 -16.15 -24.71
N ARG A 43 16.87 -16.27 -25.39
CA ARG A 43 16.42 -15.41 -26.50
C ARG A 43 15.05 -14.81 -26.23
N GLU A 44 14.23 -15.51 -25.44
CA GLU A 44 12.88 -15.09 -25.09
C GLU A 44 12.58 -15.34 -23.62
N ILE A 45 11.86 -14.40 -23.00
CA ILE A 45 11.22 -14.57 -21.70
C ILE A 45 9.70 -14.56 -21.94
N GLU A 46 9.05 -15.68 -21.67
CA GLU A 46 7.58 -15.74 -21.64
C GLU A 46 7.08 -15.53 -20.21
N ILE A 47 6.08 -14.66 -20.05
CA ILE A 47 5.45 -14.37 -18.76
C ILE A 47 3.97 -14.64 -18.90
N GLU A 48 3.49 -15.69 -18.26
CA GLU A 48 2.07 -16.03 -18.23
C GLU A 48 1.43 -15.49 -16.96
N LEU A 49 0.44 -14.60 -17.11
CA LEU A 49 -0.33 -14.03 -16.01
C LEU A 49 -1.65 -14.79 -15.89
N TYR A 50 -2.08 -15.11 -14.67
CA TYR A 50 -3.28 -15.90 -14.42
C TYR A 50 -4.41 -15.11 -13.77
N GLY A 51 -5.65 -15.56 -13.99
CA GLY A 51 -6.85 -15.13 -13.28
C GLY A 51 -6.98 -13.62 -13.11
N ALA A 52 -7.12 -13.18 -11.86
CA ALA A 52 -7.35 -11.77 -11.53
C ALA A 52 -6.17 -10.86 -11.92
N LEU A 53 -4.93 -11.36 -11.87
CA LEU A 53 -3.76 -10.61 -12.32
C LEU A 53 -3.78 -10.38 -13.84
N SER A 54 -4.15 -11.41 -14.61
CA SER A 54 -4.32 -11.28 -16.06
C SER A 54 -5.44 -10.32 -16.44
N LEU A 55 -6.60 -10.45 -15.80
CA LEU A 55 -7.79 -9.65 -16.13
C LEU A 55 -7.58 -8.16 -15.84
N SER A 56 -6.81 -7.85 -14.80
CA SER A 56 -6.52 -6.48 -14.36
C SER A 56 -5.19 -5.92 -14.88
N ARG A 57 -4.51 -6.65 -15.78
CA ARG A 57 -3.18 -6.35 -16.35
C ARG A 57 -3.00 -4.89 -16.76
N LYS A 58 -3.92 -4.36 -17.56
CA LYS A 58 -3.87 -2.97 -18.07
C LYS A 58 -4.23 -1.94 -17.00
N CYS A 59 -5.09 -2.28 -16.05
CA CYS A 59 -5.59 -1.34 -15.05
C CYS A 59 -4.59 -1.05 -13.93
N HIS A 60 -3.58 -1.92 -13.75
CA HIS A 60 -2.54 -1.77 -12.73
C HIS A 60 -1.12 -1.61 -13.29
N ASN A 61 -0.99 -1.33 -14.60
CA ASN A 61 0.30 -1.19 -15.28
C ASN A 61 1.23 -2.39 -15.03
N VAL A 62 0.68 -3.61 -15.08
CA VAL A 62 1.44 -4.84 -14.80
C VAL A 62 2.61 -4.98 -15.76
N ASP A 63 2.42 -4.63 -17.03
CA ASP A 63 3.45 -4.72 -18.07
C ASP A 63 4.66 -3.86 -17.76
N THR A 64 4.42 -2.58 -17.48
CA THR A 64 5.44 -1.64 -17.02
C THR A 64 6.19 -2.18 -15.80
N ALA A 65 5.47 -2.75 -14.84
CA ALA A 65 6.05 -3.33 -13.62
C ALA A 65 6.95 -4.54 -13.93
N LEU A 66 6.52 -5.43 -14.83
CA LEU A 66 7.31 -6.57 -15.28
C LEU A 66 8.57 -6.11 -16.00
N TYR A 67 8.48 -5.14 -16.92
CA TYR A 67 9.64 -4.61 -17.63
C TYR A 67 10.65 -3.97 -16.67
N LEU A 68 10.19 -3.15 -15.72
CA LEU A 68 11.05 -2.57 -14.68
C LEU A 68 11.75 -3.66 -13.86
N GLY A 69 11.01 -4.68 -13.44
CA GLY A 69 11.57 -5.81 -12.69
C GLY A 69 12.61 -6.59 -13.50
N LEU A 70 12.33 -6.89 -14.77
CA LEU A 70 13.28 -7.56 -15.67
C LEU A 70 14.54 -6.73 -15.94
N LEU A 71 14.46 -5.40 -15.87
CA LEU A 71 15.64 -4.53 -15.93
C LEU A 71 16.45 -4.54 -14.63
N GLY A 72 16.01 -5.27 -13.60
CA GLY A 72 16.64 -5.39 -12.29
C GLY A 72 16.27 -4.26 -11.32
N CYS A 73 15.23 -3.48 -11.62
CA CYS A 73 14.79 -2.43 -10.72
C CYS A 73 13.96 -3.02 -9.56
N GLN A 74 14.17 -2.47 -8.36
CA GLN A 74 13.32 -2.76 -7.20
C GLN A 74 12.30 -1.64 -6.97
N PRO A 75 11.06 -1.94 -6.54
CA PRO A 75 10.00 -0.94 -6.38
C PRO A 75 10.35 0.21 -5.43
N GLU A 76 11.22 -0.03 -4.45
CA GLU A 76 11.61 0.92 -3.41
C GLU A 76 12.50 2.04 -3.96
N ASN A 77 13.32 1.72 -4.96
CA ASN A 77 14.46 2.54 -5.39
C ASN A 77 14.43 2.90 -6.89
N VAL A 78 13.31 2.66 -7.58
CA VAL A 78 13.20 2.92 -9.00
C VAL A 78 12.97 4.41 -9.29
N ASP A 79 13.88 5.02 -10.04
CA ASP A 79 13.65 6.33 -10.65
C ASP A 79 12.84 6.16 -11.94
N LEU A 80 11.53 6.23 -11.81
CA LEU A 80 10.59 6.09 -12.92
C LEU A 80 10.90 7.04 -14.08
N ARG A 81 11.37 8.28 -13.81
CA ARG A 81 11.64 9.27 -14.85
C ARG A 81 12.79 8.82 -15.75
N SER A 82 13.87 8.30 -15.16
CA SER A 82 15.03 7.80 -15.89
C SER A 82 14.69 6.57 -16.74
N TYR A 83 13.71 5.76 -16.35
CA TYR A 83 13.31 4.55 -17.08
C TYR A 83 12.17 4.75 -18.07
N MET A 84 11.48 5.90 -18.11
CA MET A 84 10.29 6.10 -18.96
C MET A 84 10.54 5.77 -20.44
N ALA A 85 11.65 6.24 -21.00
CA ALA A 85 11.98 6.01 -22.42
C ALA A 85 12.27 4.54 -22.70
N VAL A 86 12.98 3.87 -21.78
CA VAL A 86 13.35 2.45 -21.88
C VAL A 86 12.09 1.57 -21.80
N ILE A 87 11.21 1.83 -20.83
CA ILE A 87 9.94 1.11 -20.67
C ILE A 87 9.08 1.26 -21.93
N LYS A 88 8.91 2.49 -22.41
CA LYS A 88 8.08 2.76 -23.60
C LYS A 88 8.62 2.05 -24.83
N ARG A 89 9.95 1.98 -24.98
CA ARG A 89 10.60 1.21 -26.04
C ARG A 89 10.34 -0.28 -25.87
N ALA A 90 10.51 -0.81 -24.66
CA ALA A 90 10.29 -2.21 -24.35
C ALA A 90 8.84 -2.66 -24.60
N GLU A 91 7.86 -1.83 -24.22
CA GLU A 91 6.44 -2.08 -24.47
C GLU A 91 6.10 -2.07 -25.97
N ASN A 92 6.71 -1.18 -26.76
CA ASN A 92 6.49 -1.10 -28.21
C ASN A 92 7.17 -2.23 -28.98
N GLU A 93 8.41 -2.58 -28.60
CA GLU A 93 9.23 -3.55 -29.33
C GLU A 93 9.07 -4.98 -28.79
N ASN A 94 8.47 -5.15 -27.61
CA ASN A 94 8.42 -6.40 -26.85
C ASN A 94 9.82 -7.00 -26.63
N LYS A 95 10.78 -6.14 -26.27
CA LYS A 95 12.19 -6.49 -26.10
C LYS A 95 12.81 -5.69 -24.97
N ILE A 96 13.78 -6.29 -24.29
CA ILE A 96 14.64 -5.63 -23.31
C ILE A 96 16.10 -5.80 -23.69
N GLU A 97 16.90 -4.78 -23.39
CA GLU A 97 18.35 -4.82 -23.51
C GLU A 97 18.93 -4.97 -22.10
N LEU A 98 19.67 -6.06 -21.86
CA LEU A 98 20.27 -6.35 -20.56
C LEU A 98 21.80 -6.32 -20.66
N PRO A 99 22.49 -5.65 -19.73
CA PRO A 99 23.94 -5.70 -19.69
C PRO A 99 24.43 -7.10 -19.28
N LEU A 100 25.52 -7.55 -19.90
CA LEU A 100 26.29 -8.73 -19.53
C LEU A 100 27.59 -8.30 -18.83
N SER A 101 28.17 -9.20 -18.02
CA SER A 101 29.39 -8.96 -17.24
C SER A 101 30.59 -8.54 -18.09
N ASP A 102 30.68 -9.01 -19.34
CA ASP A 102 31.83 -8.83 -20.23
C ASP A 102 31.70 -7.61 -21.17
N ALA A 103 31.08 -6.52 -20.69
CA ALA A 103 30.88 -5.24 -21.40
C ALA A 103 29.99 -5.28 -22.68
N GLY A 104 29.32 -6.41 -22.94
CA GLY A 104 28.29 -6.55 -23.97
C GLY A 104 26.87 -6.37 -23.42
N GLY A 105 25.89 -6.29 -24.32
CA GLY A 105 24.45 -6.35 -23.98
C GLY A 105 23.76 -7.47 -24.76
N ILE A 106 22.76 -8.09 -24.15
CA ILE A 106 21.88 -9.06 -24.82
C ILE A 106 20.49 -8.46 -25.00
N THR A 107 19.94 -8.60 -26.20
CA THR A 107 18.54 -8.28 -26.48
C THR A 107 17.69 -9.53 -26.29
N ILE A 108 16.74 -9.47 -25.36
CA ILE A 108 15.83 -10.57 -25.06
C ILE A 108 14.41 -10.14 -25.46
N LYS A 109 13.72 -11.01 -26.20
CA LYS A 109 12.29 -10.82 -26.51
C LYS A 109 11.45 -11.13 -25.27
N VAL A 110 10.45 -10.30 -24.99
CA VAL A 110 9.54 -10.49 -23.86
C VAL A 110 8.13 -10.74 -24.40
N LYS A 111 7.50 -11.84 -23.98
CA LYS A 111 6.15 -12.22 -24.40
C LYS A 111 5.27 -12.37 -23.18
N ILE A 112 4.35 -11.43 -22.97
CA ILE A 112 3.41 -11.45 -21.85
C ILE A 112 2.08 -12.05 -22.31
N ILE A 113 1.74 -13.23 -21.78
CA ILE A 113 0.56 -14.04 -22.09
C ILE A 113 -0.52 -13.79 -21.03
N ALA A 114 -1.74 -13.54 -21.49
CA ALA A 114 -2.90 -13.35 -20.62
C ALA A 114 -3.70 -14.66 -20.53
N ASN A 115 -3.67 -15.31 -19.37
CA ASN A 115 -4.48 -16.48 -19.07
C ASN A 115 -5.60 -16.11 -18.10
N HIS A 116 -6.85 -16.17 -18.57
CA HIS A 116 -8.01 -15.79 -17.77
C HIS A 116 -8.42 -16.87 -16.76
N GLN A 117 -7.85 -18.08 -16.84
CA GLN A 117 -8.09 -19.12 -15.86
C GLN A 117 -7.32 -18.84 -14.58
N ALA A 118 -7.95 -19.07 -13.43
CA ALA A 118 -7.30 -18.91 -12.14
C ALA A 118 -6.28 -20.03 -11.93
N HIS A 119 -5.10 -19.67 -11.43
CA HIS A 119 -4.13 -20.65 -10.98
C HIS A 119 -4.57 -21.23 -9.62
N PRO A 120 -4.48 -22.56 -9.40
CA PRO A 120 -4.95 -23.18 -8.15
C PRO A 120 -4.23 -22.69 -6.90
N GLY A 121 -3.00 -22.19 -7.04
CA GLY A 121 -2.18 -21.73 -5.91
C GLY A 121 -2.51 -20.34 -5.36
N HIS A 122 -2.88 -19.38 -6.21
CA HIS A 122 -3.17 -17.99 -5.80
C HIS A 122 -3.87 -17.20 -6.93
N PRO A 123 -4.80 -16.27 -6.63
CA PRO A 123 -5.46 -15.45 -7.66
C PRO A 123 -4.52 -14.48 -8.41
N TYR A 124 -3.37 -14.15 -7.82
CA TYR A 124 -2.35 -13.29 -8.41
C TYR A 124 -1.07 -14.08 -8.74
N ALA A 125 -1.23 -15.12 -9.55
CA ALA A 125 -0.14 -15.98 -9.98
C ALA A 125 0.46 -15.52 -11.33
N MET A 126 1.75 -15.78 -11.49
CA MET A 126 2.48 -15.56 -12.73
C MET A 126 3.56 -16.63 -12.91
N THR A 127 3.75 -17.12 -14.13
CA THR A 127 4.81 -18.07 -14.48
C THR A 127 5.79 -17.41 -15.44
N PHE A 128 7.07 -17.45 -15.11
CA PHE A 128 8.16 -16.96 -15.97
C PHE A 128 8.85 -18.16 -16.62
N ARG A 129 9.12 -18.07 -17.92
CA ARG A 129 9.84 -19.09 -18.70
C ARG A 129 10.98 -18.42 -19.46
N ALA A 130 12.20 -18.85 -19.19
CA ALA A 130 13.39 -18.45 -19.92
C ALA A 130 13.60 -19.46 -21.05
N ARG A 131 13.62 -19.00 -22.30
CA ARG A 131 13.70 -19.85 -23.49
C ARG A 131 14.92 -19.53 -24.33
N ASP A 132 15.55 -20.58 -24.86
CA ASP A 132 16.48 -20.45 -25.99
C ASP A 132 15.69 -20.55 -27.32
N ASP A 133 16.37 -20.85 -28.43
CA ASP A 133 15.76 -20.98 -29.75
C ASP A 133 14.78 -22.18 -29.87
N TYR A 134 14.84 -23.17 -28.96
CA TYR A 134 14.12 -24.44 -29.06
C TYR A 134 13.36 -24.84 -27.79
N PHE A 135 13.98 -24.70 -26.61
CA PHE A 135 13.53 -25.25 -25.33
C PHE A 135 13.34 -24.17 -24.26
N THR A 136 12.58 -24.55 -23.22
CA THR A 136 12.53 -23.78 -21.97
C THR A 136 13.72 -24.20 -21.12
N VAL A 137 14.66 -23.29 -20.92
CA VAL A 137 15.88 -23.48 -20.13
C VAL A 137 15.55 -23.43 -18.64
N TYR A 138 14.62 -22.56 -18.26
CA TYR A 138 14.21 -22.39 -16.87
C TYR A 138 12.75 -21.95 -16.78
N GLU A 139 12.03 -22.47 -15.79
CA GLU A 139 10.64 -22.10 -15.51
C GLU A 139 10.43 -21.97 -14.01
N GLU A 140 9.73 -20.92 -13.59
CA GLU A 140 9.25 -20.79 -12.22
C GLU A 140 7.94 -20.04 -12.13
N THR A 141 7.15 -20.38 -11.10
CA THR A 141 5.87 -19.75 -10.81
C THR A 141 5.95 -18.97 -9.51
N TRP A 142 5.41 -17.75 -9.51
CA TRP A 142 5.37 -16.84 -8.37
C TRP A 142 3.93 -16.42 -8.05
N PHE A 143 3.69 -16.14 -6.77
CA PHE A 143 2.44 -15.62 -6.25
C PHE A 143 2.69 -14.26 -5.60
N SER A 144 1.95 -13.25 -6.03
CA SER A 144 1.89 -11.98 -5.30
C SER A 144 0.89 -12.10 -4.15
N THR A 145 1.37 -12.14 -2.92
CA THR A 145 0.57 -12.46 -1.72
C THR A 145 -0.03 -11.22 -1.04
N GLY A 146 0.13 -10.03 -1.64
CA GLY A 146 -0.36 -8.77 -1.09
C GLY A 146 0.71 -7.98 -0.32
N ALA A 147 0.41 -6.72 0.00
CA ALA A 147 1.36 -5.76 0.62
C ALA A 147 2.74 -5.67 -0.08
N GLY A 148 2.81 -5.97 -1.39
CA GLY A 148 4.05 -5.96 -2.16
C GLY A 148 4.95 -7.19 -1.95
N GLN A 149 4.48 -8.24 -1.27
CA GLN A 149 5.23 -9.46 -1.08
C GLN A 149 5.00 -10.46 -2.21
N VAL A 150 6.00 -11.30 -2.47
CA VAL A 150 5.94 -12.40 -3.43
C VAL A 150 6.44 -13.69 -2.78
N ARG A 151 5.92 -14.81 -3.25
CA ARG A 151 6.31 -16.15 -2.82
C ARG A 151 6.45 -17.06 -4.02
N LYS A 152 7.48 -17.91 -4.04
CA LYS A 152 7.67 -18.89 -5.12
C LYS A 152 6.74 -20.09 -4.91
N HIS A 153 6.30 -20.72 -6.00
CA HIS A 153 5.52 -21.94 -5.93
C HIS A 153 6.33 -23.06 -5.25
N GLY A 154 5.71 -23.79 -4.32
CA GLY A 154 6.37 -24.80 -3.49
C GLY A 154 7.01 -24.26 -2.21
N GLU A 155 7.19 -22.95 -2.05
CA GLU A 155 7.60 -22.38 -0.76
C GLU A 155 6.46 -22.48 0.25
N PRO A 156 6.75 -22.85 1.52
CA PRO A 156 5.74 -22.91 2.56
C PRO A 156 5.04 -21.56 2.73
N LEU A 157 3.73 -21.60 3.02
CA LEU A 157 2.90 -20.40 3.28
C LEU A 157 3.43 -19.59 4.47
N THR A 158 4.11 -20.25 5.39
CA THR A 158 4.84 -19.65 6.49
C THR A 158 6.31 -19.54 6.06
N PRO A 159 6.90 -18.34 5.99
CA PRO A 159 8.35 -18.23 5.84
C PRO A 159 9.00 -19.06 6.94
N SER A 160 10.08 -19.77 6.62
CA SER A 160 11.00 -20.27 7.65
C SER A 160 11.35 -19.08 8.54
N LEU A 161 10.85 -19.07 9.77
CA LEU A 161 11.01 -17.94 10.68
C LEU A 161 12.51 -17.60 10.73
N PRO A 162 12.94 -16.40 10.27
CA PRO A 162 14.26 -15.94 10.64
C PRO A 162 14.32 -15.98 12.17
N LEU A 163 15.46 -16.36 12.76
CA LEU A 163 15.69 -16.40 14.21
C LEU A 163 14.87 -15.31 14.89
N ARG A 164 13.74 -15.70 15.52
CA ARG A 164 12.81 -14.73 16.10
C ARG A 164 13.59 -14.02 17.20
N THR A 165 14.03 -12.80 16.95
CA THR A 165 14.35 -11.86 18.03
C THR A 165 13.06 -11.70 18.81
N VAL A 166 13.02 -12.32 19.99
CA VAL A 166 11.86 -12.29 20.88
C VAL A 166 11.64 -10.83 21.27
N SER A 167 10.52 -10.26 20.87
CA SER A 167 10.17 -8.90 21.28
C SER A 167 9.81 -8.91 22.77
N PRO A 168 10.27 -7.94 23.57
CA PRO A 168 10.05 -7.92 25.01
C PRO A 168 8.57 -7.79 25.38
N PHE A 169 7.75 -7.17 24.51
CA PHE A 169 6.32 -6.98 24.72
C PHE A 169 5.53 -7.53 23.53
N GLU A 170 5.45 -8.85 23.40
CA GLU A 170 4.58 -9.48 22.40
C GLU A 170 3.10 -9.36 22.78
N PHE A 171 2.28 -8.90 21.85
CA PHE A 171 0.83 -8.82 21.94
C PHE A 171 0.23 -9.38 20.65
N SER A 172 -0.93 -10.01 20.78
CA SER A 172 -1.74 -10.49 19.66
C SER A 172 -3.08 -9.77 19.57
N HIS A 173 -3.57 -9.21 20.68
CA HIS A 173 -4.90 -8.60 20.78
C HIS A 173 -4.80 -7.22 21.44
N ALA A 174 -5.77 -6.34 21.18
CA ALA A 174 -5.83 -4.99 21.74
C ALA A 174 -5.89 -5.02 23.28
N ALA A 175 -6.63 -5.96 23.87
CA ALA A 175 -6.68 -6.17 25.31
C ALA A 175 -5.29 -6.52 25.91
N GLN A 176 -4.49 -7.32 25.20
CA GLN A 176 -3.13 -7.66 25.63
C GLN A 176 -2.20 -6.44 25.52
N LEU A 177 -2.28 -5.68 24.43
CA LEU A 177 -1.53 -4.44 24.26
C LEU A 177 -1.85 -3.45 25.39
N LEU A 178 -3.13 -3.25 25.69
CA LEU A 178 -3.59 -2.40 26.79
C LEU A 178 -3.02 -2.87 28.14
N ALA A 179 -3.11 -4.15 28.45
CA ALA A 179 -2.61 -4.72 29.70
C ALA A 179 -1.09 -4.54 29.83
N LEU A 180 -0.32 -4.73 28.76
CA LEU A 180 1.13 -4.53 28.75
C LEU A 180 1.48 -3.06 28.95
N CYS A 181 0.80 -2.13 28.26
CA CYS A 181 1.00 -0.70 28.45
C CYS A 181 0.71 -0.26 29.89
N ARG A 182 -0.43 -0.67 30.46
CA ARG A 182 -0.82 -0.37 31.85
C ARG A 182 0.20 -0.91 32.85
N ARG A 183 0.59 -2.19 32.71
CA ARG A 183 1.53 -2.86 33.62
C ARG A 183 2.91 -2.18 33.64
N ASN A 184 3.34 -1.60 32.52
CA ASN A 184 4.67 -1.02 32.38
C ASN A 184 4.69 0.51 32.43
N GLY A 185 3.53 1.18 32.54
CA GLY A 185 3.43 2.64 32.49
C GLY A 185 3.89 3.23 31.15
N LEU A 186 3.66 2.54 30.05
CA LEU A 186 4.10 2.92 28.71
C LEU A 186 2.91 3.30 27.83
N SER A 187 3.10 4.28 26.93
CA SER A 187 2.19 4.50 25.81
C SER A 187 2.35 3.40 24.75
N VAL A 188 1.44 3.35 23.78
CA VAL A 188 1.54 2.39 22.66
C VAL A 188 2.85 2.60 21.89
N ALA A 189 3.19 3.86 21.57
CA ALA A 189 4.44 4.19 20.90
C ALA A 189 5.68 3.77 21.71
N ALA A 190 5.67 4.00 23.02
CA ALA A 190 6.81 3.68 23.88
C ALA A 190 7.01 2.16 24.01
N LEU A 191 5.93 1.38 24.09
CA LEU A 191 5.99 -0.09 24.07
C LEU A 191 6.52 -0.60 22.72
N MET A 192 5.99 -0.08 21.60
CA MET A 192 6.48 -0.44 20.27
C MET A 192 7.93 -0.05 20.03
N MET A 193 8.38 1.11 20.54
CA MET A 193 9.78 1.51 20.49
C MET A 193 10.68 0.44 21.14
N LYS A 194 10.31 -0.06 22.33
CA LYS A 194 11.08 -1.13 22.99
C LYS A 194 11.12 -2.42 22.16
N ASN A 195 10.05 -2.74 21.43
CA ASN A 195 10.02 -3.89 20.54
C ASN A 195 10.91 -3.71 19.29
N GLU A 196 10.90 -2.54 18.67
CA GLU A 196 11.72 -2.23 17.48
C GLU A 196 13.22 -2.18 17.80
N LEU A 197 13.58 -1.68 18.99
CA LEU A 197 14.98 -1.57 19.41
C LEU A 197 15.67 -2.93 19.63
N CYS A 198 14.93 -4.03 19.63
CA CYS A 198 15.50 -5.39 19.61
C CYS A 198 16.00 -5.81 18.23
N ARG A 199 15.63 -5.10 17.16
CA ARG A 199 15.97 -5.39 15.76
C ARG A 199 16.78 -4.29 15.10
N HIS A 200 16.53 -3.05 15.50
CA HIS A 200 17.08 -1.86 14.85
C HIS A 200 17.73 -0.95 15.87
N SER A 201 18.79 -0.26 15.47
CA SER A 201 19.32 0.83 16.29
C SER A 201 18.32 2.00 16.34
N PRO A 202 18.32 2.83 17.41
CA PRO A 202 17.47 4.01 17.47
C PRO A 202 17.63 4.93 16.25
N GLN A 203 18.87 5.11 15.79
CA GLN A 203 19.18 5.96 14.64
C GLN A 203 18.64 5.38 13.33
N THR A 204 18.79 4.06 13.12
CA THR A 204 18.26 3.38 11.92
C THR A 204 16.75 3.53 11.84
N LEU A 205 16.04 3.31 12.96
CA LEU A 205 14.59 3.44 13.02
C LEU A 205 14.15 4.88 12.73
N GLN A 206 14.74 5.86 13.40
CA GLN A 206 14.40 7.28 13.21
C GLN A 206 14.67 7.74 11.77
N ASN A 207 15.82 7.38 11.21
CA ASN A 207 16.17 7.73 9.82
C ASN A 207 15.17 7.13 8.83
N TYR A 208 14.77 5.87 9.03
CA TYR A 208 13.80 5.22 8.15
C TYR A 208 12.42 5.89 8.23
N LEU A 209 11.91 6.15 9.45
CA LEU A 209 10.62 6.82 9.62
C LEU A 209 10.63 8.26 9.08
N ALA A 210 11.76 8.97 9.19
CA ALA A 210 11.96 10.27 8.56
C ALA A 210 11.94 10.17 7.02
N GLN A 211 12.59 9.15 6.45
CA GLN A 211 12.56 8.89 5.00
C GLN A 211 11.14 8.56 4.52
N ILE A 212 10.39 7.77 5.27
CA ILE A 212 8.98 7.48 5.00
C ILE A 212 8.16 8.77 4.94
N TRP A 213 8.35 9.66 5.93
CA TRP A 213 7.67 10.94 5.96
C TRP A 213 8.07 11.86 4.80
N ASP A 214 9.35 11.92 4.46
CA ASP A 214 9.85 12.70 3.31
C ASP A 214 9.21 12.23 1.99
N VAL A 215 9.20 10.92 1.71
CA VAL A 215 8.55 10.37 0.51
C VAL A 215 7.05 10.68 0.49
N MET A 216 6.37 10.58 1.63
CA MET A 216 4.97 10.96 1.79
C MET A 216 4.73 12.44 1.46
N GLN A 217 5.54 13.35 1.99
CA GLN A 217 5.45 14.79 1.69
C GLN A 217 5.74 15.09 0.23
N GLN A 218 6.73 14.42 -0.38
CA GLN A 218 7.02 14.58 -1.79
C GLN A 218 5.87 14.08 -2.67
N ALA A 219 5.17 13.00 -2.29
CA ALA A 219 3.97 12.55 -2.99
C ALA A 219 2.83 13.57 -2.87
N VAL A 220 2.60 14.15 -1.69
CA VAL A 220 1.66 15.27 -1.51
C VAL A 220 2.04 16.43 -2.43
N TYR A 221 3.31 16.86 -2.40
CA TYR A 221 3.79 17.97 -3.21
C TYR A 221 3.59 17.72 -4.70
N ARG A 222 4.00 16.57 -5.24
CA ARG A 222 3.81 16.23 -6.65
C ARG A 222 2.34 16.24 -7.05
N GLY A 223 1.46 15.63 -6.24
CA GLY A 223 0.03 15.60 -6.52
C GLY A 223 -0.63 16.99 -6.51
N LEU A 224 -0.24 17.87 -5.58
CA LEU A 224 -0.74 19.25 -5.50
C LEU A 224 -0.27 20.17 -6.64
N HIS A 225 0.73 19.74 -7.43
CA HIS A 225 1.31 20.55 -8.52
C HIS A 225 1.19 19.91 -9.90
N THR A 226 0.62 18.71 -10.00
CA THR A 226 0.46 17.99 -11.27
C THR A 226 -0.97 18.13 -11.79
N GLU A 227 -1.10 18.69 -12.98
CA GLU A 227 -2.37 18.80 -13.71
C GLU A 227 -2.57 17.63 -14.69
N GLY A 228 -3.74 17.57 -15.32
CA GLY A 228 -4.03 16.60 -16.37
C GLY A 228 -5.03 15.52 -15.95
N VAL A 229 -4.94 14.37 -16.60
CA VAL A 229 -5.86 13.24 -16.45
C VAL A 229 -5.09 12.00 -15.98
N LEU A 230 -5.73 11.19 -15.14
CA LEU A 230 -5.18 9.92 -14.68
C LEU A 230 -5.16 8.91 -15.85
N PRO A 231 -4.15 8.03 -15.91
CA PRO A 231 -4.05 7.02 -16.96
C PRO A 231 -5.22 6.04 -16.88
N GLY A 232 -5.74 5.62 -18.03
CA GLY A 232 -6.85 4.67 -18.10
C GLY A 232 -7.98 5.10 -19.02
N PRO A 233 -8.97 4.22 -19.26
CA PRO A 233 -10.05 4.49 -20.20
C PRO A 233 -11.08 5.49 -19.65
N TYR A 234 -11.09 5.75 -18.34
CA TYR A 234 -12.06 6.65 -17.70
C TYR A 234 -11.65 8.11 -17.72
N GLN A 235 -10.39 8.43 -18.06
CA GLN A 235 -9.89 9.80 -18.23
C GLN A 235 -10.25 10.71 -17.03
N VAL A 236 -10.08 10.18 -15.81
CA VAL A 236 -10.46 10.87 -14.57
C VAL A 236 -9.55 12.10 -14.41
N PRO A 237 -10.09 13.32 -14.31
CA PRO A 237 -9.28 14.51 -14.14
C PRO A 237 -8.60 14.53 -12.77
N ARG A 238 -7.35 14.99 -12.73
CA ARG A 238 -6.68 15.34 -11.48
C ARG A 238 -7.34 16.58 -10.87
N ARG A 239 -7.57 16.55 -9.56
CA ARG A 239 -8.34 17.55 -8.81
C ARG A 239 -7.51 18.22 -7.72
N ALA A 240 -6.45 17.56 -7.24
CA ALA A 240 -5.62 18.09 -6.15
C ALA A 240 -5.02 19.45 -6.50
N CYS A 241 -4.45 19.60 -7.70
CA CYS A 241 -3.82 20.86 -8.14
C CYS A 241 -4.80 22.04 -8.19
N ALA A 242 -5.99 21.84 -8.76
CA ALA A 242 -7.01 22.89 -8.83
C ALA A 242 -7.51 23.28 -7.43
N LEU A 243 -7.81 22.30 -6.58
CA LEU A 243 -8.25 22.53 -5.20
C LEU A 243 -7.17 23.27 -4.39
N HIS A 244 -5.90 22.87 -4.56
CA HIS A 244 -4.76 23.52 -3.92
C HIS A 244 -4.66 25.00 -4.29
N LYS A 245 -4.78 25.34 -5.58
CA LYS A 245 -4.77 26.74 -6.06
C LYS A 245 -5.91 27.55 -5.43
N THR A 246 -7.12 26.98 -5.35
CA THR A 246 -8.26 27.64 -4.70
C THR A 246 -8.01 27.90 -3.22
N LEU A 247 -7.47 26.92 -2.49
CA LEU A 247 -7.16 27.05 -1.06
C LEU A 247 -6.02 28.05 -0.81
N GLN A 248 -5.02 28.10 -1.69
CA GLN A 248 -3.94 29.06 -1.61
C GLN A 248 -4.37 30.50 -1.93
N ALA A 249 -5.41 30.70 -2.73
CA ALA A 249 -5.98 32.02 -3.01
C ALA A 249 -6.80 32.55 -1.83
N ASN A 250 -7.49 31.67 -1.11
CA ASN A 250 -8.38 32.00 0.02
C ASN A 250 -7.69 31.89 1.39
N ARG A 251 -6.47 32.43 1.56
CA ARG A 251 -5.66 32.25 2.79
C ARG A 251 -6.28 32.84 4.06
N SER A 252 -7.22 33.78 3.93
CA SER A 252 -7.88 34.44 5.06
C SER A 252 -8.99 33.60 5.70
N ALA A 253 -9.45 32.53 5.05
CA ALA A 253 -10.42 31.61 5.61
C ALA A 253 -9.71 30.60 6.53
N SER A 254 -9.89 30.76 7.84
CA SER A 254 -9.40 29.83 8.86
C SER A 254 -10.55 29.06 9.53
N ASP A 255 -11.62 28.81 8.77
CA ASP A 255 -12.77 28.04 9.24
C ASP A 255 -12.56 26.53 9.09
N PHE A 256 -13.45 25.77 9.74
CA PHE A 256 -13.45 24.31 9.73
C PHE A 256 -13.52 23.70 8.32
N LEU A 257 -14.30 24.28 7.41
CA LEU A 257 -14.45 23.77 6.04
C LEU A 257 -13.15 23.95 5.26
N THR A 258 -12.41 25.03 5.51
CA THR A 258 -11.10 25.25 4.90
C THR A 258 -10.09 24.20 5.38
N ALA A 259 -10.01 23.91 6.67
CA ALA A 259 -9.15 22.84 7.19
C ALA A 259 -9.52 21.46 6.61
N LEU A 260 -10.81 21.15 6.52
CA LEU A 260 -11.32 19.92 5.89
C LEU A 260 -10.94 19.83 4.41
N ASN A 261 -11.04 20.93 3.66
CA ASN A 261 -10.65 20.96 2.25
C ASN A 261 -9.14 20.78 2.05
N TRP A 262 -8.31 21.26 2.98
CA TRP A 262 -6.88 20.96 2.96
C TRP A 262 -6.60 19.47 3.16
N VAL A 263 -7.27 18.82 4.12
CA VAL A 263 -7.18 17.35 4.32
C VAL A 263 -7.55 16.62 3.03
N ASN A 264 -8.65 17.02 2.39
CA ASN A 264 -9.07 16.46 1.11
C ASN A 264 -8.00 16.66 0.03
N ALA A 265 -7.43 17.86 -0.09
CA ALA A 265 -6.39 18.16 -1.08
C ALA A 265 -5.16 17.26 -0.90
N PHE A 266 -4.69 17.07 0.35
CA PHE A 266 -3.55 16.20 0.64
C PHE A 266 -3.83 14.73 0.30
N ALA A 267 -4.98 14.20 0.71
CA ALA A 267 -5.34 12.81 0.47
C ALA A 267 -5.55 12.52 -1.03
N ILE A 268 -6.21 13.44 -1.74
CA ILE A 268 -6.43 13.35 -3.19
C ILE A 268 -5.08 13.43 -3.92
N ALA A 269 -4.18 14.34 -3.52
CA ALA A 269 -2.87 14.48 -4.13
C ALA A 269 -2.08 13.17 -4.14
N VAL A 270 -1.95 12.52 -2.99
CA VAL A 270 -1.22 11.25 -2.87
C VAL A 270 -1.93 10.13 -3.63
N SER A 271 -3.27 10.08 -3.59
CA SER A 271 -4.03 9.06 -4.29
C SER A 271 -3.95 9.21 -5.81
N GLU A 272 -3.90 10.43 -6.33
CA GLU A 272 -3.70 10.75 -7.75
C GLU A 272 -2.28 10.40 -8.22
N GLU A 273 -1.27 10.63 -7.38
CA GLU A 273 0.10 10.15 -7.62
C GLU A 273 0.17 8.62 -7.69
N ASN A 274 -0.45 7.93 -6.73
CA ASN A 274 -0.54 6.46 -6.76
C ASN A 274 -1.22 5.96 -8.05
N ALA A 275 -2.39 6.52 -8.38
CA ALA A 275 -3.14 6.15 -9.57
C ALA A 275 -2.35 6.36 -10.88
N SER A 276 -1.38 7.27 -10.87
CA SER A 276 -0.52 7.57 -12.02
C SER A 276 0.76 6.74 -12.06
N GLY A 277 0.95 5.83 -11.11
CA GLY A 277 2.15 4.99 -11.02
C GLY A 277 3.34 5.65 -10.31
N GLY A 278 3.14 6.79 -9.64
CA GLY A 278 4.21 7.50 -8.93
C GLY A 278 4.73 6.75 -7.70
N GLN A 279 5.85 7.23 -7.16
CA GLN A 279 6.40 6.72 -5.90
C GLN A 279 5.52 7.15 -4.72
N ILE A 280 5.16 6.20 -3.86
CA ILE A 280 4.31 6.37 -2.69
C ILE A 280 4.81 5.51 -1.52
N VAL A 281 4.17 5.62 -0.36
CA VAL A 281 4.40 4.71 0.77
C VAL A 281 3.13 3.90 1.06
N THR A 282 3.27 2.60 1.29
CA THR A 282 2.15 1.75 1.72
C THR A 282 1.64 2.15 3.10
N ALA A 283 0.32 2.23 3.29
CA ALA A 283 -0.26 2.60 4.58
C ALA A 283 -1.68 2.03 4.80
N PRO A 284 -1.88 0.70 4.95
CA PRO A 284 -0.90 -0.38 4.80
C PRO A 284 -0.79 -0.91 3.36
N THR A 285 -1.63 -0.42 2.43
CA THR A 285 -1.57 -0.75 1.00
C THR A 285 -1.45 0.52 0.16
N ASN A 286 -1.14 0.36 -1.14
CA ASN A 286 -1.16 1.46 -2.10
C ASN A 286 -2.54 2.10 -2.24
N GLY A 287 -3.62 1.31 -2.15
CA GLY A 287 -4.98 1.81 -2.30
C GLY A 287 -5.41 2.78 -1.19
N ALA A 288 -4.75 2.71 -0.03
CA ALA A 288 -5.03 3.52 1.16
C ALA A 288 -3.91 4.51 1.52
N CYS A 289 -2.96 4.73 0.60
CA CYS A 289 -1.73 5.49 0.89
C CYS A 289 -1.94 6.98 1.18
N GLY A 290 -3.11 7.55 0.89
CA GLY A 290 -3.40 8.98 1.06
C GLY A 290 -3.83 9.38 2.48
N ILE A 291 -4.27 8.44 3.31
CA ILE A 291 -4.90 8.74 4.60
C ILE A 291 -3.90 9.25 5.65
N ILE A 292 -2.85 8.46 5.90
CA ILE A 292 -1.80 8.83 6.87
C ILE A 292 -1.08 10.14 6.50
N PRO A 293 -0.58 10.35 5.26
CA PRO A 293 0.07 11.60 4.93
C PRO A 293 -0.88 12.80 5.06
N ALA A 294 -2.15 12.67 4.68
CA ALA A 294 -3.13 13.74 4.86
C ALA A 294 -3.38 14.08 6.33
N ALA A 295 -3.48 13.07 7.19
CA ALA A 295 -3.64 13.24 8.64
C ALA A 295 -2.42 13.95 9.27
N LEU A 296 -1.21 13.55 8.90
CA LEU A 296 0.03 14.19 9.36
C LEU A 296 0.18 15.62 8.83
N CYS A 297 -0.07 15.86 7.54
CA CYS A 297 -0.04 17.22 6.98
C CYS A 297 -1.07 18.13 7.64
N TRP A 298 -2.25 17.61 8.03
CA TRP A 298 -3.22 18.37 8.80
C TRP A 298 -2.70 18.72 10.19
N TYR A 299 -2.12 17.74 10.90
CA TYR A 299 -1.55 17.96 12.24
C TYR A 299 -0.44 19.01 12.18
N ASP A 300 0.51 18.86 11.26
CA ASP A 300 1.62 19.79 11.01
C ASP A 300 1.14 21.22 10.72
N LYS A 301 0.11 21.33 9.87
CA LYS A 301 -0.38 22.62 9.37
C LYS A 301 -1.30 23.36 10.35
N PHE A 302 -2.15 22.64 11.10
CA PHE A 302 -3.25 23.24 11.86
C PHE A 302 -3.17 23.01 13.37
N VAL A 303 -2.36 22.06 13.84
CA VAL A 303 -2.22 21.74 15.26
C VAL A 303 -0.87 22.24 15.76
N THR A 304 0.23 21.63 15.30
CA THR A 304 1.59 22.01 15.65
C THR A 304 2.60 21.39 14.67
N PRO A 305 3.72 22.08 14.35
CA PRO A 305 4.76 21.51 13.50
C PRO A 305 5.26 20.14 13.97
N LEU A 306 5.45 19.22 13.04
CA LEU A 306 5.86 17.85 13.32
C LEU A 306 7.37 17.75 13.57
N GLU A 307 7.74 17.54 14.83
CA GLU A 307 9.10 17.19 15.22
C GLU A 307 9.41 15.69 14.99
N PRO A 308 10.69 15.28 14.81
CA PRO A 308 11.06 13.89 14.55
C PRO A 308 10.55 12.88 15.60
N GLY A 309 10.51 13.31 16.87
CA GLY A 309 9.96 12.50 17.95
C GLY A 309 8.44 12.28 17.85
N ALA A 310 7.69 13.26 17.35
CA ALA A 310 6.25 13.12 17.10
C ALA A 310 5.99 12.15 15.94
N LEU A 311 6.70 12.30 14.82
CA LEU A 311 6.62 11.36 13.69
C LEU A 311 6.86 9.92 14.13
N THR A 312 7.90 9.71 14.94
CA THR A 312 8.22 8.38 15.49
C THR A 312 7.08 7.81 16.32
N ARG A 313 6.49 8.60 17.23
CA ARG A 313 5.34 8.15 18.05
C ARG A 313 4.12 7.80 17.21
N PHE A 314 3.82 8.63 16.21
CA PHE A 314 2.71 8.41 15.29
C PHE A 314 2.87 7.08 14.56
N PHE A 315 4.00 6.87 13.88
CA PHE A 315 4.21 5.66 13.07
C PHE A 315 4.26 4.39 13.91
N LEU A 316 4.87 4.42 15.09
CA LEU A 316 4.89 3.27 15.99
C LEU A 316 3.49 2.90 16.49
N THR A 317 2.66 3.90 16.83
CA THR A 317 1.27 3.67 17.24
C THR A 317 0.44 3.13 16.07
N ALA A 318 0.55 3.77 14.90
CA ALA A 318 -0.12 3.33 13.68
C ALA A 318 0.27 1.89 13.31
N ALA A 319 1.55 1.52 13.44
CA ALA A 319 2.03 0.16 13.19
C ALA A 319 1.42 -0.86 14.15
N ALA A 320 1.34 -0.56 15.46
CA ALA A 320 0.70 -1.45 16.43
C ALA A 320 -0.75 -1.77 16.03
N ILE A 321 -1.51 -0.76 15.63
CA ILE A 321 -2.89 -0.96 15.15
C ILE A 321 -2.93 -1.80 13.88
N ALA A 322 -2.07 -1.53 12.90
CA ALA A 322 -1.98 -2.33 11.68
C ALA A 322 -1.71 -3.81 11.97
N MET A 323 -0.83 -4.09 12.94
CA MET A 323 -0.44 -5.44 13.33
C MET A 323 -1.61 -6.19 13.98
N LEU A 324 -2.43 -5.53 14.79
CA LEU A 324 -3.65 -6.13 15.37
C LEU A 324 -4.63 -6.57 14.26
N PHE A 325 -4.87 -5.73 13.25
CA PHE A 325 -5.73 -6.08 12.12
C PHE A 325 -5.13 -7.19 11.25
N LYS A 326 -3.83 -7.09 10.94
CA LYS A 326 -3.15 -8.08 10.10
C LYS A 326 -3.09 -9.46 10.75
N GLN A 327 -2.89 -9.53 12.06
CA GLN A 327 -2.76 -10.79 12.78
C GLN A 327 -4.10 -11.52 12.98
N ASN A 328 -5.18 -10.79 13.26
CA ASN A 328 -6.46 -11.39 13.66
C ASN A 328 -7.53 -11.36 12.57
N ALA A 329 -7.27 -10.68 11.46
CA ALA A 329 -8.18 -10.58 10.32
C ALA A 329 -7.38 -10.63 9.01
N SER A 330 -7.43 -9.56 8.21
CA SER A 330 -6.64 -9.38 7.02
C SER A 330 -6.56 -7.89 6.68
N ILE A 331 -5.50 -7.50 5.98
CA ILE A 331 -5.34 -6.16 5.41
C ILE A 331 -5.47 -6.18 3.87
N LEU A 332 -5.92 -7.30 3.30
CA LEU A 332 -6.01 -7.50 1.86
C LEU A 332 -7.43 -7.24 1.36
N GLY A 333 -7.57 -6.36 0.36
CA GLY A 333 -8.85 -6.07 -0.30
C GLY A 333 -9.52 -7.30 -0.90
N SER A 334 -8.72 -8.25 -1.37
CA SER A 334 -9.16 -9.55 -1.91
C SER A 334 -9.73 -10.51 -0.86
N GLU A 335 -9.45 -10.30 0.41
CA GLU A 335 -9.91 -11.18 1.49
C GLU A 335 -11.06 -10.58 2.26
N VAL A 336 -10.97 -9.30 2.61
CA VAL A 336 -11.95 -8.64 3.49
C VAL A 336 -12.54 -7.35 2.90
N GLY A 337 -12.27 -7.02 1.63
CA GLY A 337 -12.75 -5.77 1.02
C GLY A 337 -11.97 -4.54 1.47
N CYS A 338 -12.41 -3.34 1.06
CA CYS A 338 -11.70 -2.10 1.37
C CYS A 338 -11.74 -1.70 2.85
N GLN A 339 -12.56 -2.32 3.68
CA GLN A 339 -12.44 -2.18 5.14
C GLN A 339 -11.05 -2.62 5.65
N GLY A 340 -10.45 -3.66 5.05
CA GLY A 340 -9.09 -4.12 5.40
C GLY A 340 -7.97 -3.21 4.92
N GLU A 341 -8.26 -2.30 3.98
CA GLU A 341 -7.26 -1.37 3.43
C GLU A 341 -7.52 0.06 3.94
N ILE A 342 -8.61 0.67 3.46
CA ILE A 342 -9.03 2.03 3.80
C ILE A 342 -9.44 2.13 5.27
N GLY A 343 -10.21 1.15 5.77
CA GLY A 343 -10.65 1.14 7.17
C GLY A 343 -9.48 0.98 8.14
N VAL A 344 -8.55 0.07 7.82
CA VAL A 344 -7.33 -0.13 8.63
C VAL A 344 -6.46 1.12 8.61
N ALA A 345 -6.22 1.72 7.45
CA ALA A 345 -5.48 2.98 7.33
C ALA A 345 -6.12 4.13 8.12
N CYS A 346 -7.46 4.23 8.10
CA CYS A 346 -8.21 5.19 8.91
C CYS A 346 -7.97 4.96 10.41
N SER A 347 -7.99 3.70 10.85
CA SER A 347 -7.80 3.30 12.25
C SER A 347 -6.38 3.54 12.72
N MET A 348 -5.39 3.23 11.87
CA MET A 348 -3.99 3.54 12.09
C MET A 348 -3.77 5.05 12.28
N ALA A 349 -4.34 5.87 11.38
CA ALA A 349 -4.23 7.32 11.44
C ALA A 349 -4.92 7.92 12.68
N ALA A 350 -6.12 7.43 13.02
CA ALA A 350 -6.89 7.90 14.18
C ALA A 350 -6.12 7.65 15.49
N ALA A 351 -5.60 6.44 15.69
CA ALA A 351 -4.80 6.11 16.86
C ALA A 351 -3.48 6.89 16.91
N GLY A 352 -2.80 7.02 15.77
CA GLY A 352 -1.58 7.83 15.67
C GLY A 352 -1.82 9.29 16.05
N LEU A 353 -2.90 9.91 15.55
CA LEU A 353 -3.28 11.27 15.92
C LEU A 353 -3.66 11.38 17.41
N ALA A 354 -4.43 10.43 17.95
CA ALA A 354 -4.80 10.41 19.36
C ALA A 354 -3.55 10.38 20.27
N GLU A 355 -2.57 9.53 19.97
CA GLU A 355 -1.28 9.49 20.67
C GLU A 355 -0.56 10.86 20.61
N LEU A 356 -0.55 11.52 19.44
CA LEU A 356 0.04 12.86 19.30
C LEU A 356 -0.71 13.94 20.08
N MET A 357 -2.01 13.77 20.28
CA MET A 357 -2.87 14.68 21.05
C MET A 357 -2.83 14.41 22.56
N GLY A 358 -2.03 13.43 23.02
CA GLY A 358 -1.87 13.11 24.44
C GLY A 358 -2.93 12.18 25.01
N ALA A 359 -3.57 11.36 24.15
CA ALA A 359 -4.53 10.35 24.56
C ALA A 359 -3.95 9.34 25.57
N SER A 360 -4.82 8.82 26.44
CA SER A 360 -4.51 7.58 27.16
C SER A 360 -4.46 6.39 26.19
N VAL A 361 -3.93 5.25 26.64
CA VAL A 361 -3.87 4.03 25.81
C VAL A 361 -5.28 3.57 25.42
N GLU A 362 -6.24 3.67 26.34
CA GLU A 362 -7.65 3.37 26.11
C GLU A 362 -8.26 4.28 25.05
N GLN A 363 -7.98 5.59 25.10
CA GLN A 363 -8.44 6.55 24.11
C GLN A 363 -7.78 6.30 22.74
N THR A 364 -6.50 5.94 22.69
CA THR A 364 -5.80 5.55 21.47
C THR A 364 -6.45 4.33 20.81
N LEU A 365 -6.78 3.29 21.60
CA LEU A 365 -7.48 2.11 21.08
C LEU A 365 -8.93 2.43 20.69
N SER A 366 -9.61 3.30 21.43
CA SER A 366 -10.95 3.77 21.09
C SER A 366 -10.98 4.58 19.80
N ALA A 367 -9.96 5.39 19.51
CA ALA A 367 -9.85 6.11 18.24
C ALA A 367 -9.75 5.15 17.05
N ALA A 368 -8.97 4.06 17.18
CA ALA A 368 -8.90 3.01 16.16
C ALA A 368 -10.24 2.27 16.02
N GLU A 369 -10.92 1.98 17.12
CA GLU A 369 -12.25 1.35 17.15
C GLU A 369 -13.27 2.18 16.37
N ILE A 370 -13.47 3.45 16.74
CA ILE A 370 -14.43 4.36 16.08
C ILE A 370 -14.13 4.46 14.58
N ALA A 371 -12.84 4.59 14.22
CA ALA A 371 -12.44 4.66 12.84
C ALA A 371 -12.82 3.40 12.06
N MET A 372 -12.60 2.20 12.59
CA MET A 372 -12.97 0.95 11.91
C MET A 372 -14.47 0.72 11.87
N GLU A 373 -15.22 1.05 12.94
CA GLU A 373 -16.68 0.97 12.98
C GLU A 373 -17.32 1.65 11.76
N HIS A 374 -16.81 2.84 11.41
CA HIS A 374 -17.27 3.62 10.26
C HIS A 374 -16.80 3.11 8.88
N HIS A 375 -16.19 1.91 8.83
CA HIS A 375 -15.76 1.24 7.61
C HIS A 375 -16.19 -0.23 7.52
N LEU A 376 -16.80 -0.81 8.56
CA LEU A 376 -17.33 -2.18 8.50
C LEU A 376 -18.30 -2.36 7.31
N GLY A 377 -18.10 -3.44 6.55
CA GLY A 377 -18.86 -3.75 5.33
C GLY A 377 -18.37 -3.04 4.07
N LEU A 378 -17.32 -2.22 4.12
CA LEU A 378 -16.83 -1.50 2.94
C LEU A 378 -16.20 -2.46 1.91
N THR A 379 -16.89 -2.65 0.80
CA THR A 379 -16.46 -3.53 -0.31
C THR A 379 -15.35 -2.95 -1.16
N CYS A 380 -14.61 -3.81 -1.87
CA CYS A 380 -13.62 -3.42 -2.89
C CYS A 380 -14.15 -3.77 -4.29
N ASP A 381 -14.84 -2.83 -4.93
CA ASP A 381 -15.36 -2.97 -6.31
C ASP A 381 -15.07 -1.70 -7.13
N PRO A 382 -13.78 -1.40 -7.37
CA PRO A 382 -13.39 -0.18 -8.06
C PRO A 382 -13.83 -0.18 -9.53
N LEU A 383 -14.15 1.02 -10.03
CA LEU A 383 -14.58 1.26 -11.40
C LEU A 383 -13.53 0.73 -12.41
N GLY A 384 -13.93 -0.25 -13.23
CA GLY A 384 -13.05 -0.92 -14.18
C GLY A 384 -11.77 -1.51 -13.57
N GLY A 385 -11.77 -1.84 -12.28
CA GLY A 385 -10.59 -2.37 -11.60
C GLY A 385 -9.51 -1.33 -11.26
N GLN A 386 -9.72 -0.05 -11.58
CA GLN A 386 -8.69 0.98 -11.41
C GLN A 386 -8.64 1.53 -9.99
N VAL A 387 -7.44 1.76 -9.45
CA VAL A 387 -7.25 2.40 -8.13
C VAL A 387 -7.48 3.92 -8.24
N GLN A 388 -8.69 4.30 -8.67
CA GLN A 388 -9.12 5.66 -8.95
C GLN A 388 -10.46 5.92 -8.28
N ILE A 389 -11.55 5.37 -8.82
CA ILE A 389 -12.91 5.52 -8.30
C ILE A 389 -13.36 4.19 -7.70
N PRO A 390 -13.80 4.14 -6.42
CA PRO A 390 -13.96 5.24 -5.46
C PRO A 390 -12.74 5.44 -4.54
N CYS A 391 -11.58 4.87 -4.90
CA CYS A 391 -10.40 4.81 -4.01
C CYS A 391 -9.88 6.19 -3.60
N ILE A 392 -9.86 7.16 -4.52
CA ILE A 392 -9.36 8.52 -4.25
C ILE A 392 -10.27 9.23 -3.23
N GLU A 393 -11.59 9.18 -3.43
CA GLU A 393 -12.55 9.79 -2.52
C GLU A 393 -12.58 9.08 -1.17
N ARG A 394 -12.40 7.75 -1.17
CA ARG A 394 -12.28 6.97 0.06
C ARG A 394 -11.09 7.42 0.91
N ASN A 395 -9.94 7.72 0.31
CA ASN A 395 -8.80 8.27 1.06
C ASN A 395 -9.13 9.64 1.67
N ALA A 396 -9.72 10.54 0.90
CA ALA A 396 -10.09 11.88 1.37
C ALA A 396 -11.10 11.85 2.53
N ILE A 397 -12.20 11.13 2.36
CA ILE A 397 -13.23 10.97 3.39
C ILE A 397 -12.65 10.30 4.64
N SER A 398 -11.80 9.28 4.46
CA SER A 398 -11.27 8.51 5.59
C SER A 398 -10.20 9.27 6.37
N ALA A 399 -9.42 10.15 5.73
CA ALA A 399 -8.52 11.06 6.44
C ALA A 399 -9.30 11.99 7.37
N VAL A 400 -10.44 12.53 6.92
CA VAL A 400 -11.34 13.35 7.75
C VAL A 400 -11.94 12.51 8.88
N LYS A 401 -12.40 11.28 8.59
CA LYS A 401 -12.91 10.36 9.63
C LYS A 401 -11.86 10.04 10.68
N ALA A 402 -10.59 9.87 10.30
CA ALA A 402 -9.51 9.59 11.24
C ALA A 402 -9.30 10.73 12.25
N ILE A 403 -9.28 11.97 11.75
CA ILE A 403 -9.19 13.17 12.60
C ILE A 403 -10.41 13.27 13.54
N ASN A 404 -11.61 13.03 13.01
CA ASN A 404 -12.83 13.07 13.81
C ASN A 404 -12.88 11.95 14.86
N ALA A 405 -12.48 10.73 14.50
CA ALA A 405 -12.40 9.59 15.41
C ALA A 405 -11.41 9.84 16.56
N ALA A 406 -10.24 10.41 16.26
CA ALA A 406 -9.28 10.84 17.30
C ALA A 406 -9.92 11.89 18.23
N THR A 407 -10.59 12.90 17.68
CA THR A 407 -11.25 13.96 18.45
C THR A 407 -12.39 13.42 19.33
N MET A 408 -13.20 12.49 18.82
CA MET A 408 -14.26 11.82 19.55
C MET A 408 -13.70 10.96 20.69
N ALA A 409 -12.62 10.21 20.45
CA ALA A 409 -11.98 9.39 21.48
C ALA A 409 -11.37 10.25 22.59
N MET A 410 -10.75 11.38 22.25
CA MET A 410 -10.23 12.35 23.22
C MET A 410 -11.33 12.96 24.11
N SER A 411 -12.53 13.13 23.54
CA SER A 411 -13.68 13.70 24.23
C SER A 411 -14.52 12.66 24.98
N ARG A 412 -14.20 11.37 24.83
CA ARG A 412 -14.97 10.26 25.42
C ARG A 412 -14.66 10.15 26.91
N VAL A 413 -15.70 10.24 27.73
CA VAL A 413 -15.61 10.12 29.21
C VAL A 413 -16.06 8.75 29.75
N SER A 414 -16.64 7.91 28.90
CA SER A 414 -17.13 6.58 29.25
C SER A 414 -16.26 5.48 28.61
N GLU A 415 -16.30 4.29 29.19
CA GLU A 415 -15.74 3.11 28.53
C GLU A 415 -16.55 2.77 27.26
N PRO A 416 -15.89 2.28 26.20
CA PRO A 416 -16.57 1.79 25.02
C PRO A 416 -17.43 0.56 25.38
N CYS A 417 -18.62 0.46 24.79
CA CYS A 417 -19.45 -0.76 24.91
C CYS A 417 -18.91 -1.93 24.08
N ILE A 418 -18.10 -1.64 23.05
CA ILE A 418 -17.51 -2.62 22.15
C ILE A 418 -16.00 -2.37 22.10
N SER A 419 -15.22 -3.42 22.28
CA SER A 419 -13.76 -3.36 22.22
C SER A 419 -13.23 -3.36 20.79
N LEU A 420 -12.00 -2.87 20.61
CA LEU A 420 -11.31 -2.96 19.32
C LEU A 420 -11.14 -4.42 18.85
N ASP A 421 -10.94 -5.37 19.76
CA ASP A 421 -10.84 -6.79 19.42
C ASP A 421 -12.14 -7.34 18.82
N GLU A 422 -13.30 -6.95 19.37
CA GLU A 422 -14.62 -7.31 18.82
C GLU A 422 -14.85 -6.66 17.44
N ILE A 423 -14.41 -5.42 17.24
CA ILE A 423 -14.47 -4.76 15.93
C ILE A 423 -13.58 -5.45 14.89
N ILE A 424 -12.37 -5.89 15.27
CA ILE A 424 -11.49 -6.65 14.38
C ILE A 424 -12.14 -7.99 13.99
N ALA A 425 -12.75 -8.68 14.95
CA ALA A 425 -13.46 -9.93 14.70
C ALA A 425 -14.66 -9.71 13.74
N ALA A 426 -15.48 -8.69 14.01
CA ALA A 426 -16.62 -8.33 13.15
C ALA A 426 -16.17 -7.95 11.74
N MET A 427 -15.05 -7.23 11.59
CA MET A 427 -14.44 -6.95 10.29
C MET A 427 -14.11 -8.24 9.54
N TYR A 428 -13.46 -9.19 10.22
CA TYR A 428 -13.06 -10.45 9.60
C TYR A 428 -14.25 -11.30 9.16
N GLU A 429 -15.27 -11.42 10.01
CA GLU A 429 -16.51 -12.14 9.70
C GLU A 429 -17.24 -11.49 8.52
N THR A 430 -17.41 -10.17 8.54
CA THR A 430 -18.01 -9.42 7.43
C THR A 430 -17.23 -9.63 6.12
N GLY A 431 -15.90 -9.72 6.21
CA GLY A 431 -15.04 -10.01 5.05
C GLY A 431 -15.25 -11.42 4.49
N LYS A 432 -15.42 -12.43 5.36
CA LYS A 432 -15.74 -13.81 4.95
C LYS A 432 -17.10 -13.90 4.27
N ASP A 433 -18.08 -13.17 4.79
CA ASP A 433 -19.44 -13.12 4.23
C ASP A 433 -19.50 -12.32 2.92
N MET A 434 -18.47 -11.53 2.63
CA MET A 434 -18.40 -10.72 1.43
C MET A 434 -18.29 -11.59 0.17
N SER A 435 -19.26 -11.44 -0.73
CA SER A 435 -19.23 -12.09 -2.04
C SER A 435 -17.93 -11.79 -2.79
N ALA A 436 -17.35 -12.79 -3.47
CA ALA A 436 -16.10 -12.65 -4.21
C ALA A 436 -16.15 -11.52 -5.27
N LYS A 437 -17.34 -11.19 -5.80
CA LYS A 437 -17.54 -10.06 -6.74
C LYS A 437 -17.28 -8.67 -6.13
N TYR A 438 -17.21 -8.58 -4.80
CA TYR A 438 -16.99 -7.36 -4.03
C TYR A 438 -15.63 -7.36 -3.29
N ARG A 439 -14.77 -8.35 -3.56
CA ARG A 439 -13.42 -8.51 -3.00
C ARG A 439 -12.35 -8.31 -4.07
N GLU A 440 -12.27 -7.08 -4.59
CA GLU A 440 -11.17 -6.61 -5.44
C GLU A 440 -11.12 -7.20 -6.87
N THR A 441 -12.15 -7.94 -7.26
CA THR A 441 -12.30 -8.56 -8.58
C THR A 441 -12.99 -7.68 -9.62
N TYR A 442 -13.47 -6.49 -9.23
CA TYR A 442 -14.21 -5.50 -10.04
C TYR A 442 -15.36 -6.06 -10.92
N HIS A 443 -15.81 -7.27 -10.61
CA HIS A 443 -16.96 -7.94 -11.23
C HIS A 443 -18.28 -7.61 -10.53
N GLY A 444 -18.25 -6.67 -9.58
CA GLY A 444 -19.40 -6.22 -8.84
C GLY A 444 -20.27 -5.27 -9.66
N SER A 445 -20.89 -4.31 -8.99
CA SER A 445 -21.85 -3.39 -9.58
C SER A 445 -21.16 -2.15 -10.14
N LEU A 446 -20.27 -1.53 -9.36
CA LEU A 446 -19.54 -0.32 -9.75
C LEU A 446 -18.45 -0.65 -10.77
N GLY A 447 -17.75 -1.77 -10.59
CA GLY A 447 -16.67 -2.19 -11.48
C GLY A 447 -17.10 -2.44 -12.93
N LYS A 448 -18.38 -2.77 -13.16
CA LYS A 448 -18.93 -3.04 -14.51
C LYS A 448 -19.31 -1.80 -15.31
N ILE A 449 -19.34 -0.62 -14.68
CA ILE A 449 -19.76 0.60 -15.36
C ILE A 449 -18.73 0.94 -16.45
N GLN A 450 -19.21 1.01 -17.69
CA GLN A 450 -18.37 1.30 -18.86
C GLN A 450 -18.03 2.79 -18.95
N PRO A 451 -16.85 3.15 -19.49
CA PRO A 451 -16.50 4.54 -19.75
C PRO A 451 -17.54 5.17 -20.69
N ARG A 452 -17.92 6.42 -20.41
CA ARG A 452 -18.80 7.18 -21.30
C ARG A 452 -18.07 7.43 -22.62
N LYS A 453 -18.66 7.03 -23.75
CA LYS A 453 -18.19 7.46 -25.08
C LYS A 453 -18.35 8.98 -25.13
N ARG A 454 -17.24 9.73 -25.16
CA ARG A 454 -17.29 11.16 -25.49
C ARG A 454 -17.54 11.23 -26.99
N GLY A 455 -18.71 11.77 -27.36
CA GLY A 455 -19.10 12.03 -28.75
C GLY A 455 -18.38 13.22 -29.33
#